data_AF-A0A947NQK9-F1
#
_entry.id   AF-A0A947NQK9-F1
#
_cell.length_a   1.000
_cell.length_b   1.000
_cell.length_c   1.000
_cell.angle_alpha   90.00
_cell.angle_beta   90.00
_cell.angle_gamma   90.00
#
_symmetry.space_group_name_H-M   'P 1'
#
loop_
_entity.id
_entity.type
_entity.pdbx_description
1 polymer ?
#
loop_
_entity_poly.entity_id
_entity_poly.type
_entity_poly.pdbx_seq_one_letter_code
_entity_poly.pdbx_strand_id
1 'polypeptide(L)' 'MEEKQGFVMGLIQGCPFPQALPACPAKELRRMSLGQQLAALKELSETVLDAIIEYHKQCQKTR' A
#
# COMPACT_ATOMS: atom_id res chain seq x y z
N MET A 1 13.91 1.06 -5.45
CA MET A 1 12.61 1.62 -5.86
C MET A 1 11.63 0.56 -6.37
N GLU A 2 11.95 -0.20 -7.44
CA GLU A 2 11.04 -1.24 -8.00
C GLU A 2 10.67 -2.35 -7.00
N GLU A 3 11.63 -2.80 -6.17
CA GLU A 3 11.38 -3.80 -5.12
C GLU A 3 10.30 -3.34 -4.13
N LYS A 4 10.37 -2.07 -3.68
CA LYS A 4 9.39 -1.49 -2.75
C LYS A 4 8.01 -1.33 -3.39
N GLN A 5 7.95 -0.98 -4.68
CA GLN A 5 6.68 -0.93 -5.42
C GLN A 5 6.03 -2.32 -5.48
N GLY A 6 6.82 -3.35 -5.81
CA GLY A 6 6.35 -4.74 -5.81
C GLY A 6 5.86 -5.19 -4.43
N PHE A 7 6.61 -4.85 -3.38
CA PHE A 7 6.22 -5.16 -2.01
C PHE A 7 4.90 -4.47 -1.62
N VAL A 8 4.76 -3.15 -1.86
CA VAL A 8 3.53 -2.40 -1.58
C VAL A 8 2.35 -2.97 -2.38
N MET A 9 2.55 -3.36 -3.64
CA MET A 9 1.52 -4.02 -4.43
C MET A 9 1.05 -5.32 -3.76
N GLY A 10 2.00 -6.15 -3.30
CA GLY A 10 1.70 -7.35 -2.53
C GLY A 10 0.90 -7.05 -1.25
N LEU A 11 1.25 -5.99 -0.53
CA LEU A 11 0.52 -5.55 0.67
C LEU A 11 -0.91 -5.12 0.36
N ILE A 12 -1.13 -4.41 -0.75
CA ILE A 12 -2.45 -3.90 -1.15
C ILE A 12 -3.38 -5.07 -1.52
N GLN A 13 -2.87 -6.02 -2.31
CA GLN A 13 -3.62 -7.18 -2.79
C GLN A 13 -3.82 -8.24 -1.69
N GLY A 14 -2.81 -8.42 -0.85
CA GLY A 14 -2.79 -9.43 0.22
C GLY A 14 -3.19 -8.90 1.59
N CYS A 15 -3.72 -7.68 1.71
CA CYS A 15 -4.12 -7.14 3.01
C CYS A 15 -5.25 -7.99 3.61
N PRO A 16 -5.06 -8.60 4.80
CA PRO A 16 -6.08 -9.46 5.40
C PRO A 16 -7.28 -8.66 5.94
N PHE A 17 -7.17 -7.33 6.02
CA PHE A 17 -8.21 -6.47 6.54
C PHE A 17 -9.09 -5.94 5.41
N PRO A 18 -10.37 -6.35 5.31
CA PRO A 18 -11.23 -6.00 4.18
C PRO A 18 -11.51 -4.49 4.08
N GLN A 19 -11.48 -3.78 5.21
CA GLN A 19 -11.72 -2.34 5.27
C GLN A 19 -10.45 -1.59 5.68
N ALA A 20 -10.02 -0.67 4.84
CA ALA A 20 -8.92 0.23 5.14
C ALA A 20 -9.33 1.22 6.23
N LEU A 21 -8.45 1.43 7.22
CA LEU A 21 -8.62 2.48 8.22
C LEU A 21 -8.64 3.87 7.55
N PRO A 22 -9.31 4.87 8.16
CA PRO A 22 -9.29 6.25 7.65
C PRO A 22 -7.87 6.79 7.43
N ALA A 23 -6.93 6.42 8.30
CA ALA A 23 -5.53 6.82 8.23
C ALA A 23 -4.63 5.90 7.38
N CYS A 24 -5.18 4.87 6.73
CA CYS A 24 -4.37 3.96 5.92
C CYS A 24 -3.83 4.71 4.68
N PRO A 25 -2.50 4.82 4.51
CA PRO A 25 -1.92 5.58 3.40
C PRO A 25 -2.16 4.92 2.03
N ALA A 26 -2.43 3.60 2.01
CA ALA A 26 -2.77 2.86 0.80
C ALA A 26 -4.28 2.78 0.51
N LYS A 27 -5.13 3.48 1.28
CA LYS A 27 -6.59 3.39 1.16
C LYS A 27 -7.11 3.64 -0.25
N GLU A 28 -6.60 4.68 -0.91
CA GLU A 28 -7.04 5.01 -2.28
C GLU A 28 -6.49 4.02 -3.30
N LEU A 29 -5.25 3.54 -3.14
CA LEU A 29 -4.68 2.50 -3.99
C LEU A 29 -5.52 1.22 -3.94
N ARG A 30 -6.01 0.83 -2.76
CA ARG A 30 -6.87 -0.36 -2.59
C ARG A 30 -8.21 -0.28 -3.34
N ARG A 31 -8.68 0.92 -3.70
CA ARG A 31 -9.93 1.13 -4.44
C ARG A 31 -9.74 1.15 -5.95
N MET A 32 -8.49 1.31 -6.39
CA MET A 32 -8.14 1.34 -7.81
C MET A 32 -8.13 -0.07 -8.39
N SER A 33 -8.37 -0.17 -9.71
CA SER A 33 -8.11 -1.40 -10.46
C SER A 33 -6.61 -1.73 -10.48
N LEU A 34 -6.25 -2.98 -10.78
CA LEU A 34 -4.84 -3.41 -10.78
C LEU A 34 -3.95 -2.56 -11.70
N GLY A 35 -4.44 -2.20 -12.90
CA GLY A 35 -3.69 -1.33 -13.82
C GLY A 35 -3.47 0.08 -13.27
N GLN A 36 -4.50 0.65 -12.62
CA GLN A 36 -4.39 1.96 -11.96
C GLN A 36 -3.46 1.92 -10.76
N GLN A 37 -3.45 0.84 -9.98
CA GLN A 37 -2.51 0.64 -8.88
C GLN A 37 -1.06 0.60 -9.39
N LEU A 38 -0.79 -0.16 -10.45
CA LEU A 38 0.55 -0.23 -11.05
C LEU A 38 1.03 1.13 -11.55
N ALA A 39 0.15 1.89 -12.21
CA ALA A 39 0.47 3.24 -12.67
C ALA A 39 0.75 4.18 -11.48
N ALA A 40 -0.13 4.19 -10.47
CA ALA A 40 0.02 5.05 -9.30
C ALA A 40 1.30 4.74 -8.51
N LEU A 41 1.64 3.47 -8.30
CA LEU A 41 2.85 3.07 -7.58
C LEU A 41 4.14 3.52 -8.27
N LYS A 42 4.14 3.62 -9.61
CA LYS A 42 5.30 4.12 -10.37
C LYS A 42 5.57 5.60 -10.15
N GLU A 43 4.53 6.37 -9.86
CA GLU A 43 4.62 7.82 -9.60
C GLU A 43 4.95 8.14 -8.14
N LEU A 44 4.89 7.16 -7.23
CA LEU A 44 5.20 7.39 -5.81
C LEU A 44 6.69 7.48 -5.58
N SER A 45 7.09 8.45 -4.75
CA SER A 45 8.46 8.54 -4.25
C SER A 45 8.76 7.41 -3.27
N GLU A 46 10.04 7.09 -3.13
CA GLU A 46 10.51 6.04 -2.22
C GLU A 46 10.08 6.28 -0.77
N THR A 47 10.10 7.54 -0.31
CA THR A 47 9.65 7.92 1.03
C THR A 47 8.17 7.60 1.27
N VAL A 48 7.32 7.75 0.24
CA VAL A 48 5.89 7.40 0.36
C VAL A 48 5.71 5.89 0.39
N LEU A 49 6.47 5.14 -0.41
CA LEU A 49 6.46 3.68 -0.36
C LEU A 49 6.86 3.17 1.03
N ASP A 50 7.91 3.74 1.62
CA ASP A 50 8.36 3.39 2.98
C ASP A 50 7.29 3.71 4.03
N ALA A 51 6.63 4.86 3.93
CA ALA A 51 5.54 5.22 4.84
C ALA A 51 4.38 4.22 4.76
N ILE A 52 4.03 3.75 3.57
CA ILE A 52 2.99 2.72 3.38
C ILE A 52 3.41 1.41 4.05
N ILE A 53 4.66 0.98 3.84
CA ILE A 53 5.21 -0.26 4.39
C ILE A 53 5.22 -0.22 5.91
N GLU A 54 5.77 0.84 6.50
CA GLU A 54 5.89 0.99 7.95
C GLU A 54 4.52 1.08 8.61
N TYR A 55 3.58 1.85 8.04
CA TYR A 55 2.20 1.89 8.54
C TYR A 55 1.56 0.50 8.49
N HIS A 56 1.76 -0.26 7.40
CA HIS A 56 1.16 -1.59 7.28
C HIS A 56 1.70 -2.57 8.33
N LYS A 57 3.01 -2.58 8.58
CA LYS A 57 3.63 -3.40 9.64
C LYS A 57 3.08 -3.06 11.01
N GLN A 58 2.86 -1.78 11.30
CA GLN A 58 2.26 -1.35 12.57
C GLN A 58 0.78 -1.76 12.65
N CYS A 59 0.02 -1.54 11.58
CA CYS A 59 -1.38 -1.93 11.48
C CYS A 59 -1.57 -3.42 11.81
N GLN A 60 -0.77 -4.31 11.22
CA GLN A 60 -0.80 -5.76 11.46
C GLN A 60 -0.49 -6.18 12.91
N LYS A 61 0.21 -5.34 13.68
CA LYS A 61 0.48 -5.62 15.10
C LYS A 61 -0.67 -5.19 16.01
N THR A 62 -1.52 -4.29 15.54
CA THR A 62 -2.55 -3.61 16.34
C THR A 62 -3.98 -4.04 16.02
N ARG A 63 -4.18 -4.80 14.94
CA ARG A 63 -5.46 -5.38 14.52
C ARG A 63 -5.27 -6.84 14.18
#